data_AF-A0A2P5BPJ3-F1
#
_entry.id   AF-A0A2P5BPJ3-F1
#
_cell.length_a   1.000
_cell.length_b   1.000
_cell.length_c   1.000
_cell.angle_alpha   90.00
_cell.angle_beta   90.00
_cell.angle_gamma   90.00
#
_symmetry.space_group_name_H-M   'P 1'
#
loop_
_entity.id
_entity.type
_entity.pdbx_description
1 polymer ?
#
loop_
_entity_poly.entity_id
_entity_poly.type
_entity_poly.pdbx_seq_one_letter_code
_entity_poly.pdbx_strand_id
1 'polypeptide(L)'
;MSGSRRLVEKYMNNSKFVRSGESEPAFLNCSNTEEAWKLGLYYLVDSLLLAGESTKKTDLDILSYVENEDEFFQFLWGHESFDKTMVGLKKDIDHYRKQYLKLVAEKKKPAEYKYIVYGFSIALQYWAYETVSILGTDYVITLV
;
A
#
# COMPACT_ATOMS: atom_id res chain seq x y z
N MET A 1 11.66 -4.45 -23.86
CA MET A 1 10.50 -4.56 -24.78
C MET A 1 9.63 -3.34 -24.52
N SER A 2 9.27 -2.58 -25.55
CA SER A 2 8.48 -1.34 -25.36
C SER A 2 7.01 -1.70 -25.28
N GLY A 3 6.49 -1.88 -24.08
CA GLY A 3 5.04 -1.97 -23.84
C GLY A 3 4.34 -0.71 -24.38
N SER A 4 3.13 -0.89 -24.88
CA SER A 4 2.25 0.21 -25.31
C SER A 4 2.13 1.24 -24.18
N ARG A 5 2.35 2.53 -24.46
CA ARG A 5 2.17 3.64 -23.49
C ARG A 5 0.81 4.33 -23.65
N ARG A 6 -0.15 3.68 -24.30
CA ARG A 6 -1.43 4.28 -24.71
C ARG A 6 -2.22 4.82 -23.52
N LEU A 7 -2.32 4.05 -22.44
CA LEU A 7 -3.05 4.46 -21.23
C LEU A 7 -2.35 5.62 -20.51
N VAL A 8 -1.02 5.60 -20.46
CA VAL A 8 -0.21 6.70 -19.89
C VAL A 8 -0.45 8.00 -20.66
N GLU A 9 -0.41 7.93 -21.99
CA GLU A 9 -0.60 9.09 -22.86
C GLU A 9 -2.02 9.66 -22.73
N LYS A 10 -3.03 8.78 -22.68
CA LYS A 10 -4.44 9.15 -22.72
C LYS A 10 -5.00 9.64 -21.38
N TYR A 11 -4.70 8.94 -20.29
CA TYR A 11 -5.33 9.20 -18.99
C TYR A 11 -4.42 9.98 -18.04
N MET A 12 -3.11 9.88 -18.23
CA MET A 12 -2.17 10.56 -17.37
C MET A 12 -1.66 11.87 -17.98
N ASN A 13 -2.20 12.35 -19.11
CA ASN A 13 -1.79 13.62 -19.76
C ASN A 13 -0.27 13.73 -20.04
N ASN A 14 0.45 12.62 -20.19
CA ASN A 14 1.93 12.61 -20.11
C ASN A 14 2.49 13.27 -18.82
N SER A 15 1.64 13.52 -17.82
CA SER A 15 2.00 13.91 -16.47
C SER A 15 2.91 12.84 -15.92
N LYS A 16 4.00 13.31 -15.34
CA LYS A 16 4.99 12.43 -14.74
C LYS A 16 4.49 11.82 -13.43
N PHE A 17 3.32 12.16 -12.92
CA PHE A 17 2.74 11.60 -11.70
C PHE A 17 1.24 11.40 -11.87
N VAL A 18 0.72 10.33 -11.31
CA VAL A 18 -0.71 10.18 -11.00
C VAL A 18 -0.82 10.45 -9.52
N ARG A 19 -1.45 11.54 -9.11
CA ARG A 19 -1.69 11.73 -7.68
C ARG A 19 -2.62 10.60 -7.22
N SER A 20 -2.32 9.97 -6.09
CA SER A 20 -3.26 9.10 -5.36
C SER A 20 -4.62 9.81 -5.28
N GLY A 21 -5.62 9.31 -6.03
CA GLY A 21 -6.95 9.93 -6.19
C GLY A 21 -7.32 10.36 -7.62
N GLU A 22 -6.38 10.41 -8.56
CA GLU A 22 -6.65 10.70 -9.99
C GLU A 22 -7.00 9.42 -10.79
N SER A 23 -6.62 8.27 -10.26
CA SER A 23 -6.87 6.94 -10.83
C SER A 23 -8.34 6.51 -10.77
N GLU A 24 -9.01 6.82 -9.66
CA GLU A 24 -10.43 6.49 -9.45
C GLU A 24 -11.35 7.20 -10.46
N PRO A 25 -11.27 8.54 -10.67
CA PRO A 25 -12.05 9.20 -11.70
C PRO A 25 -11.74 8.70 -13.11
N ALA A 26 -10.49 8.38 -13.42
CA ALA A 26 -10.11 7.85 -14.73
C ALA A 26 -10.78 6.50 -14.99
N PHE A 27 -10.80 5.62 -13.99
CA PHE A 27 -11.50 4.33 -14.05
C PHE A 27 -13.02 4.52 -14.18
N LEU A 28 -13.64 5.28 -13.27
CA LEU A 28 -15.10 5.43 -13.19
C LEU A 28 -15.71 6.13 -14.42
N ASN A 29 -14.96 7.02 -15.07
CA ASN A 29 -15.45 7.77 -16.24
C ASN A 29 -15.00 7.15 -17.59
N CYS A 30 -14.33 5.99 -17.57
CA CYS A 30 -13.88 5.35 -18.80
C CYS A 30 -15.05 4.63 -19.51
N SER A 31 -15.38 5.07 -20.72
CA SER A 31 -16.46 4.48 -21.53
C SER A 31 -16.04 3.23 -22.31
N ASN A 32 -14.74 3.03 -22.53
CA ASN A 32 -14.21 1.87 -23.22
C ASN A 32 -13.98 0.72 -22.22
N THR A 33 -14.62 -0.42 -22.44
CA THR A 33 -14.58 -1.57 -21.52
C THR A 33 -13.18 -2.14 -21.32
N GLU A 34 -12.37 -2.26 -22.37
CA GLU A 34 -11.00 -2.79 -22.29
C GLU A 34 -10.09 -1.84 -21.51
N GLU A 35 -10.20 -0.54 -21.77
CA GLU A 35 -9.43 0.48 -21.05
C GLU A 35 -9.88 0.60 -19.60
N ALA A 36 -11.19 0.50 -19.34
CA ALA A 36 -11.74 0.49 -17.99
C ALA A 36 -11.24 -0.72 -17.19
N TRP A 37 -11.17 -1.91 -17.80
CA TRP A 37 -10.58 -3.10 -17.19
C TRP A 37 -9.15 -2.84 -16.73
N LYS A 38 -8.30 -2.36 -17.63
CA LYS A 38 -6.90 -2.02 -17.35
C LYS A 38 -6.76 -0.93 -16.29
N LEU A 39 -7.53 0.15 -16.38
CA LEU A 39 -7.56 1.21 -15.36
C LEU A 39 -8.02 0.67 -13.99
N GLY A 40 -8.93 -0.30 -13.97
CA GLY A 40 -9.35 -1.00 -12.76
C GLY A 40 -8.22 -1.81 -12.13
N LEU A 41 -7.43 -2.54 -12.94
CA LEU A 41 -6.23 -3.25 -12.46
C LEU A 41 -5.20 -2.27 -11.88
N TYR A 42 -4.93 -1.16 -12.58
CA TYR A 42 -4.05 -0.10 -12.09
C TYR A 42 -4.56 0.47 -10.75
N TYR A 43 -5.84 0.83 -10.68
CA TYR A 43 -6.47 1.36 -9.48
C TYR A 43 -6.37 0.39 -8.30
N LEU A 44 -6.63 -0.90 -8.53
CA LEU A 44 -6.48 -1.93 -7.50
C LEU A 44 -5.05 -2.01 -6.98
N VAL A 45 -4.05 -2.02 -7.86
CA VAL A 45 -2.65 -2.12 -7.41
C VAL A 45 -2.23 -0.85 -6.66
N ASP A 46 -2.49 0.32 -7.21
CA ASP A 46 -2.08 1.61 -6.63
C ASP A 46 -2.78 1.87 -5.29
N SER A 47 -4.10 1.71 -5.24
CA SER A 47 -4.92 2.10 -4.09
C SER A 47 -5.07 1.01 -3.02
N LEU A 48 -4.93 -0.27 -3.36
CA LEU A 48 -5.11 -1.37 -2.40
C LEU A 48 -3.79 -2.07 -2.07
N LEU A 49 -3.05 -2.52 -3.08
CA LEU A 49 -1.87 -3.36 -2.84
C LEU A 49 -0.64 -2.53 -2.46
N LEU A 50 -0.46 -1.37 -3.09
CA LEU A 50 0.68 -0.49 -2.90
C LEU A 50 0.30 0.84 -2.23
N ALA A 51 -0.89 0.88 -1.61
CA ALA A 51 -1.50 2.05 -1.00
C ALA A 51 -0.49 2.87 -0.16
N GLY A 52 -0.48 4.19 -0.34
CA GLY A 52 0.44 5.09 0.36
C GLY A 52 1.08 6.10 -0.57
N GLU A 53 2.26 6.60 -0.21
CA GLU A 53 3.01 7.47 -1.11
C GLU A 53 3.46 6.65 -2.33
N SER A 54 2.86 6.95 -3.48
CA SER A 54 3.30 6.43 -4.77
C SER A 54 4.46 7.27 -5.29
N THR A 55 5.38 6.63 -6.01
CA THR A 55 6.45 7.34 -6.69
C THR A 55 6.20 7.33 -8.19
N LYS A 56 6.66 8.38 -8.85
CA LYS A 56 6.81 8.51 -10.31
C LYS A 56 7.18 7.22 -11.03
N LYS A 57 8.14 6.50 -10.46
CA LYS A 57 8.66 5.26 -11.03
C LYS A 57 7.68 4.12 -10.83
N THR A 58 7.14 3.98 -9.62
CA THR A 58 6.14 2.97 -9.27
C THR A 58 4.90 3.07 -10.16
N ASP A 59 4.35 4.27 -10.39
CA ASP A 59 3.16 4.45 -11.21
C ASP A 59 3.39 4.00 -12.66
N LEU A 60 4.54 4.36 -13.23
CA LEU A 60 4.93 3.97 -14.59
C LEU A 60 5.18 2.47 -14.71
N ASP A 61 5.78 1.86 -13.68
CA ASP A 61 6.02 0.42 -13.64
C ASP A 61 4.67 -0.33 -13.61
N ILE A 62 3.72 0.05 -12.74
CA ILE A 62 2.37 -0.56 -12.69
C ILE A 62 1.65 -0.42 -14.04
N LEU A 63 1.63 0.78 -14.62
CA LEU A 63 0.97 1.01 -15.92
C LEU A 63 1.58 0.18 -17.04
N SER A 64 2.90 -0.06 -16.99
CA SER A 64 3.56 -0.92 -17.97
C SER A 64 3.12 -2.38 -17.87
N TYR A 65 2.93 -2.89 -16.65
CA TYR A 65 2.38 -4.22 -16.42
C TYR A 65 0.92 -4.30 -16.89
N VAL A 66 0.09 -3.32 -16.54
CA VAL A 66 -1.34 -3.31 -16.91
C VAL A 66 -1.56 -3.30 -18.43
N GLU A 67 -0.64 -2.71 -19.19
CA GLU A 67 -0.69 -2.75 -20.66
C GLU A 67 -0.37 -4.14 -21.23
N ASN A 68 0.37 -4.98 -20.49
CA ASN A 68 0.69 -6.37 -20.79
C ASN A 68 0.11 -7.31 -19.73
N GLU A 69 -1.15 -7.71 -19.89
CA GLU A 69 -1.89 -8.51 -18.91
C GLU A 69 -1.19 -9.83 -18.55
N ASP A 70 -0.49 -10.47 -19.48
CA ASP A 70 0.27 -11.70 -19.19
C ASP A 70 1.39 -11.43 -18.16
N GLU A 71 2.13 -10.33 -18.33
CA GLU A 71 3.15 -9.91 -17.36
C GLU A 71 2.50 -9.46 -16.05
N PHE A 72 1.36 -8.76 -16.12
CA PHE A 72 0.62 -8.33 -14.93
C PHE A 72 0.22 -9.51 -14.04
N PHE A 73 -0.36 -10.56 -14.61
CA PHE A 73 -0.82 -11.72 -13.83
C PHE A 73 0.31 -12.64 -13.36
N GLN A 74 1.46 -12.60 -14.02
CA GLN A 74 2.67 -13.31 -13.59
C GLN A 74 3.47 -12.53 -12.53
N PHE A 75 3.26 -11.21 -12.44
CA PHE A 75 3.96 -10.39 -11.46
C PHE A 75 3.52 -10.74 -10.03
N LEU A 76 4.49 -10.79 -9.12
CA LEU A 76 4.29 -11.18 -7.72
C LEU A 76 3.77 -10.00 -6.88
N TRP A 77 2.58 -9.49 -7.21
CA TRP A 77 1.98 -8.33 -6.53
C TRP A 77 1.87 -8.51 -5.01
N GLY A 78 1.58 -9.73 -4.54
CA GLY A 78 1.53 -10.03 -3.12
C GLY A 78 2.88 -9.87 -2.42
N HIS A 79 3.97 -10.23 -3.08
CA HIS A 79 5.33 -10.06 -2.55
C HIS A 79 5.70 -8.57 -2.47
N GLU A 80 5.50 -7.83 -3.57
CA GLU A 80 5.78 -6.38 -3.62
C GLU A 80 4.97 -5.62 -2.57
N SER A 81 3.69 -5.97 -2.43
CA SER A 81 2.80 -5.39 -1.43
C SER A 81 3.25 -5.68 -0.01
N PHE A 82 3.59 -6.94 0.28
CA PHE A 82 4.11 -7.35 1.59
C PHE A 82 5.39 -6.60 1.95
N ASP A 83 6.34 -6.51 1.02
CA ASP A 83 7.59 -5.78 1.22
C ASP A 83 7.32 -4.30 1.52
N LYS A 84 6.43 -3.65 0.76
CA LYS A 84 6.03 -2.26 0.99
C LYS A 84 5.42 -2.08 2.39
N THR A 85 4.53 -2.99 2.81
CA THR A 85 3.94 -2.98 4.14
C THR A 85 4.98 -3.16 5.24
N MET A 86 5.91 -4.10 5.08
CA MET A 86 6.97 -4.35 6.05
C MET A 86 7.95 -3.19 6.18
N VAL A 87 8.28 -2.53 5.07
CA VAL A 87 9.13 -1.32 5.08
C VAL A 87 8.43 -0.17 5.82
N GLY A 88 7.14 0.06 5.54
CA GLY A 88 6.34 1.07 6.23
C GLY A 88 6.31 0.83 7.75
N LEU A 89 5.96 -0.40 8.15
CA LEU A 89 5.90 -0.79 9.56
C LEU A 89 7.24 -0.66 10.29
N LYS A 90 8.33 -1.16 9.70
CA LYS A 90 9.67 -1.13 10.32
C LYS A 90 10.13 0.29 10.59
N LYS A 91 9.91 1.20 9.63
CA LYS A 91 10.30 2.61 9.74
C LYS A 91 9.71 3.25 11.00
N ASP A 92 8.41 3.04 11.22
CA ASP A 92 7.70 3.62 12.35
C ASP A 92 8.06 2.90 13.67
N ILE A 93 8.16 1.57 13.66
CA ILE A 93 8.54 0.78 14.85
C ILE A 93 9.91 1.19 15.38
N ASP A 94 10.92 1.31 14.52
CA ASP A 94 12.27 1.68 14.96
C ASP A 94 12.31 3.11 15.51
N HIS A 95 11.55 4.02 14.89
CA HIS A 95 11.43 5.39 15.35
C HIS A 95 10.76 5.47 16.73
N TYR A 96 9.59 4.85 16.90
CA TYR A 96 8.85 4.89 18.15
C TYR A 96 9.52 4.10 19.28
N ARG A 97 10.19 2.98 18.96
CA ARG A 97 10.99 2.24 19.94
C ARG A 97 12.08 3.11 20.54
N LYS A 98 12.81 3.87 19.71
CA LYS A 98 13.85 4.80 20.18
C LYS A 98 13.27 5.90 21.07
N GLN A 99 12.12 6.46 20.69
CA GLN A 99 11.44 7.47 21.51
C GLN A 99 10.97 6.90 22.85
N TYR A 100 10.36 5.71 22.84
CA TYR A 100 9.89 5.02 24.04
C TYR A 100 11.04 4.76 25.03
N LEU A 101 12.15 4.18 24.55
CA LEU A 101 13.31 3.90 25.40
C LEU A 101 13.89 5.16 26.05
N LYS A 102 13.86 6.29 25.33
CA LYS A 102 14.27 7.58 25.87
C LYS A 102 13.33 8.06 26.99
N LEU A 103 12.02 7.93 26.82
CA LEU A 103 11.04 8.31 27.84
C LEU A 103 11.14 7.43 29.09
N VAL A 104 11.39 6.13 28.93
CA VAL A 104 11.63 5.20 30.05
C VAL A 104 12.87 5.61 30.85
N ALA A 105 13.99 5.93 30.18
CA ALA A 105 15.19 6.41 30.84
C ALA A 105 14.95 7.74 31.60
N GLU A 106 14.12 8.61 31.04
CA GLU A 106 13.72 9.89 31.65
C GLU A 106 12.59 9.75 32.70
N LYS A 107 12.12 8.52 33.00
CA LYS A 107 10.98 8.23 33.90
C LYS A 107 9.70 9.00 33.55
N LYS A 108 9.49 9.26 32.25
CA LYS A 108 8.29 9.93 31.73
C LYS A 108 7.29 8.90 31.22
N LYS A 109 5.99 9.24 31.30
CA LYS A 109 4.94 8.40 30.75
C LYS A 109 5.03 8.42 29.21
N PRO A 110 5.01 7.26 28.53
CA PRO A 110 4.93 7.21 27.07
C PRO A 110 3.65 7.85 26.56
N ALA A 111 3.76 8.59 25.45
CA ALA A 111 2.60 9.07 24.71
C ALA A 111 2.00 7.94 23.85
N GLU A 112 0.76 8.12 23.42
CA GLU A 112 0.16 7.28 22.39
C GLU A 112 0.85 7.53 21.05
N TYR A 113 1.26 6.45 20.36
CA TYR A 113 1.91 6.52 19.06
C TYR A 113 0.97 6.01 17.97
N LYS A 114 0.81 6.79 16.91
CA LYS A 114 0.04 6.43 15.72
C LYS A 114 0.98 5.88 14.66
N TYR A 115 0.72 4.67 14.17
CA TYR A 115 1.50 4.05 13.10
C TYR A 115 0.84 4.36 11.76
N ILE A 116 1.64 4.67 10.74
CA ILE A 116 1.18 4.77 9.36
C ILE A 116 1.61 3.48 8.65
N VAL A 117 0.64 2.78 8.08
CA VAL A 117 0.88 1.53 7.35
C VAL A 117 0.63 1.78 5.86
N TYR A 118 1.64 1.47 5.05
CA TYR A 118 1.56 1.49 3.59
C TYR A 118 1.43 0.07 3.02
N GLY A 119 1.17 -0.04 1.72
CA GLY A 119 0.91 -1.31 1.05
C GLY A 119 -0.46 -1.88 1.43
N PHE A 120 -0.56 -3.20 1.54
CA PHE A 120 -1.83 -3.88 1.80
C PHE A 120 -2.18 -3.93 3.30
N SER A 121 -2.46 -2.75 3.85
CA SER A 121 -2.78 -2.55 5.28
C SER A 121 -3.99 -3.35 5.76
N ILE A 122 -4.94 -3.67 4.87
CA ILE A 122 -6.11 -4.50 5.18
C ILE A 122 -5.71 -5.90 5.65
N ALA A 123 -4.69 -6.52 5.04
CA ALA A 123 -4.21 -7.83 5.49
C ALA A 123 -3.69 -7.78 6.94
N LEU A 124 -3.03 -6.69 7.32
CA LEU A 124 -2.58 -6.50 8.69
C LEU A 124 -3.76 -6.35 9.66
N GLN A 125 -4.82 -5.64 9.26
CA GLN A 125 -6.03 -5.48 10.07
C GLN A 125 -6.73 -6.83 10.30
N TYR A 126 -6.89 -7.65 9.26
CA TYR A 126 -7.44 -9.01 9.39
C TYR A 126 -6.57 -9.89 10.29
N TRP A 127 -5.26 -9.92 10.04
CA TRP A 127 -4.34 -10.68 10.88
C TRP A 127 -4.41 -10.25 12.35
N ALA A 128 -4.47 -8.95 12.63
CA ALA A 128 -4.60 -8.44 13.99
C ALA A 128 -5.95 -8.83 14.62
N TYR A 129 -7.05 -8.77 13.88
CA TYR A 129 -8.37 -9.19 14.37
C TYR A 129 -8.39 -10.68 14.79
N GLU A 130 -7.81 -11.55 13.97
CA GLU A 130 -7.70 -12.99 14.25
C GLU A 130 -6.73 -13.27 15.40
N THR A 131 -5.58 -12.60 15.42
CA THR A 131 -4.48 -12.94 16.34
C THR A 131 -4.65 -12.28 17.71
N VAL A 132 -5.13 -11.05 17.81
CA VAL A 132 -5.25 -10.32 19.09
C VAL A 132 -6.24 -11.02 20.02
N SER A 133 -7.32 -11.59 19.50
CA SER A 133 -8.29 -12.36 20.28
C SER A 133 -7.65 -13.62 20.89
N ILE A 134 -6.77 -14.28 20.13
CA ILE A 134 -6.00 -15.45 20.59
C ILE A 134 -4.96 -15.01 21.63
N LEU A 135 -4.20 -13.95 21.36
CA LEU A 135 -3.20 -13.41 22.30
C LEU A 135 -3.84 -12.95 23.61
N GLY A 136 -5.02 -12.34 23.57
CA GLY A 136 -5.76 -11.95 24.77
C GLY A 136 -6.19 -13.14 25.63
N THR A 137 -6.41 -14.30 25.00
CA THR A 137 -6.77 -15.57 25.67
C THR A 137 -5.54 -16.29 26.21
N ASP A 138 -4.44 -16.30 25.45
CA ASP A 138 -3.19 -16.99 25.82
C ASP A 138 -2.35 -16.19 26.83
N TYR A 139 -2.43 -14.86 26.79
CA TYR A 139 -1.60 -13.96 27.60
C TYR A 139 -2.38 -13.14 28.61
N VAL A 140 -3.61 -13.55 29.01
CA VAL A 140 -4.46 -12.86 30.00
C VAL A 140 -3.59 -12.06 30.97
N ILE A 141 -3.44 -10.77 30.66
CA ILE A 141 -2.82 -9.82 31.57
C ILE A 141 -3.93 -9.61 32.57
N THR A 142 -3.81 -10.24 33.73
CA THR A 142 -4.61 -9.94 34.90
C THR A 142 -4.32 -8.48 35.29
N LEU A 143 -4.96 -7.54 34.59
CA LEU A 143 -5.17 -6.18 35.06
C LEU A 143 -6.36 -6.24 36.02
N VAL A 144 -6.09 -6.69 37.24
CA VAL A 144 -6.90 -6.39 38.43
C VAL A 144 -6.03 -5.59 39.37
#